data_AF-A0A9P1GY93-F1
#
_entry.id   AF-A0A9P1GY93-F1
#
_cell.length_a   1.000
_cell.length_b   1.000
_cell.length_c   1.000
_cell.angle_alpha   90.00
_cell.angle_beta   90.00
_cell.angle_gamma   90.00
#
_symmetry.space_group_name_H-M   'P 1'
#
loop_
_entity.id
_entity.type
_entity.pdbx_description
1 polymer ?
#
loop_
_entity_poly.entity_id
_entity_poly.type
_entity_poly.pdbx_seq_one_letter_code
_entity_poly.pdbx_strand_id
1 'polypeptide(L)'
;MASTTNFAADRVPQAPEDPLFGLMRAFRADESKEKVDLADEILRNDPNLDHEYAPIAGIASFTGKAAELMVGADSPALKEKRVASIQTVSGTGAVHLGALFLSKYFTGNKTVYCPYPYFSKETKGLDFDGMKSAIADAPERSIILLHVCAHNPTGVDPTQEQWKQLATGFASGDLARDAWAVRYFIEQGFELVIAQSFAKNFGLYGERAGCFHFVTSPASDAGDAISRIGSQLTLLQRAEISNPLSTALRAKLEELGTPGTWNHITDQIGMFSFTGLSQAQALQIRQESHVYMTGNGRISMAGLNSRNVEYVAKAIDKVVRDAAKL
;
A
#
# COMPACT_ATOMS: atom_id res chain seq x y z
N MET A 1 -27.33 5.36 -11.96
CA MET A 1 -27.10 6.50 -11.05
C MET A 1 -25.59 6.70 -10.96
N ALA A 2 -25.08 7.94 -11.02
CA ALA A 2 -23.65 8.18 -10.82
C ALA A 2 -23.26 7.66 -9.43
N SER A 3 -22.35 6.70 -9.37
CA SER A 3 -21.83 6.15 -8.12
C SER A 3 -20.90 7.19 -7.49
N THR A 4 -21.13 7.52 -6.23
CA THR A 4 -20.18 8.31 -5.43
C THR A 4 -19.13 7.36 -4.83
N THR A 5 -17.85 7.72 -4.96
CA THR A 5 -16.76 6.90 -4.40
C THR A 5 -16.88 6.76 -2.88
N ASN A 6 -16.48 5.60 -2.36
CA ASN A 6 -16.31 5.38 -0.92
C ASN A 6 -15.14 6.17 -0.30
N PHE A 7 -14.32 6.85 -1.11
CA PHE A 7 -13.05 7.49 -0.74
C PHE A 7 -13.03 8.99 -1.06
N ALA A 8 -13.99 9.73 -0.49
CA ALA A 8 -14.11 11.17 -0.63
C ALA A 8 -12.85 11.94 -0.15
N ALA A 9 -12.64 13.15 -0.68
CA ALA A 9 -11.42 13.92 -0.45
C ALA A 9 -11.17 14.33 1.02
N ASP A 10 -12.24 14.50 1.81
CA ASP A 10 -12.16 14.75 3.26
C ASP A 10 -11.65 13.53 4.05
N ARG A 11 -11.73 12.32 3.45
CA ARG A 11 -11.28 11.06 4.06
C ARG A 11 -9.95 10.59 3.49
N VAL A 12 -9.74 10.75 2.20
CA VAL A 12 -8.49 10.42 1.50
C VAL A 12 -7.92 11.70 0.90
N PRO A 13 -7.13 12.47 1.67
CA PRO A 13 -6.53 13.70 1.18
C PRO A 13 -5.36 13.39 0.23
N GLN A 14 -5.00 14.37 -0.60
CA GLN A 14 -3.77 14.31 -1.38
C GLN A 14 -2.56 14.26 -0.43
N ALA A 15 -1.65 13.31 -0.63
CA ALA A 15 -0.40 13.26 0.10
C ALA A 15 0.54 14.40 -0.33
N PRO A 16 1.38 14.95 0.58
CA PRO A 16 2.49 15.81 0.19
C PRO A 16 3.42 15.09 -0.79
N GLU A 17 4.08 15.86 -1.67
CA GLU A 17 5.04 15.30 -2.62
C GLU A 17 6.23 14.67 -1.88
N ASP A 18 6.64 13.47 -2.30
CA ASP A 18 7.79 12.80 -1.72
C ASP A 18 9.08 13.56 -2.10
N PRO A 19 9.92 13.97 -1.14
CA PRO A 19 11.03 14.85 -1.44
C PRO A 19 12.12 14.20 -2.33
N LEU A 20 12.17 12.86 -2.43
CA LEU A 20 13.07 12.17 -3.35
C LEU A 20 12.65 12.38 -4.82
N PHE A 21 11.34 12.41 -5.09
CA PHE A 21 10.84 12.73 -6.43
C PHE A 21 11.09 14.20 -6.79
N GLY A 22 10.98 15.11 -5.83
CA GLY A 22 11.35 16.52 -6.00
C GLY A 22 12.82 16.67 -6.41
N LEU A 23 13.72 15.93 -5.75
CA LEU A 23 15.16 15.94 -6.05
C LEU A 23 15.47 15.35 -7.44
N MET A 24 14.89 14.20 -7.78
CA MET A 24 15.09 13.57 -9.09
C MET A 24 14.57 14.44 -10.24
N ARG A 25 13.44 15.14 -10.03
CA ARG A 25 12.89 16.09 -11.00
C ARG A 25 13.82 17.28 -11.19
N ALA A 26 14.33 17.84 -10.10
CA ALA A 26 15.29 18.95 -10.13
C ALA A 26 16.58 18.56 -10.87
N PHE A 27 17.14 17.38 -10.60
CA PHE A 27 18.34 16.88 -11.28
C PHE A 27 18.13 16.65 -12.79
N ARG A 28 16.97 16.10 -13.19
CA ARG A 28 16.62 15.92 -14.61
C ARG A 28 16.42 17.26 -15.34
N ALA A 29 15.87 18.25 -14.64
CA ALA A 29 15.68 19.60 -15.18
C ALA A 29 16.96 20.45 -15.17
N ASP A 30 18.02 20.01 -14.50
CA ASP A 30 19.30 20.71 -14.45
C ASP A 30 20.05 20.58 -15.79
N GLU A 31 20.28 21.70 -16.48
CA GLU A 31 21.01 21.77 -17.76
C GLU A 31 22.52 21.90 -17.57
N SER A 32 23.01 22.00 -16.33
CA SER A 32 24.44 22.08 -16.04
C SER A 32 25.19 20.86 -16.56
N LYS A 33 26.30 21.12 -17.24
CA LYS A 33 27.22 20.08 -17.71
C LYS A 33 28.04 19.45 -16.58
N GLU A 34 28.04 20.07 -15.41
CA GLU A 34 28.78 19.65 -14.21
C GLU A 34 27.90 18.85 -13.23
N LYS A 35 26.66 18.53 -13.58
CA LYS A 35 25.79 17.73 -12.70
C LYS A 35 26.33 16.31 -12.59
N VAL A 36 26.43 15.81 -11.36
CA VAL A 36 27.04 14.51 -11.06
C VAL A 36 25.97 13.53 -10.64
N ASP A 37 25.89 12.40 -11.36
CA ASP A 37 25.17 11.21 -10.93
C ASP A 37 26.15 10.30 -10.18
N LEU A 38 25.81 9.91 -8.95
CA LEU A 38 26.69 9.17 -8.03
C LEU A 38 26.53 7.64 -8.17
N ALA A 39 25.90 7.15 -9.24
CA ALA A 39 25.75 5.72 -9.53
C ALA A 39 27.09 5.01 -9.84
N ASP A 40 27.23 3.79 -9.34
CA ASP A 40 28.46 2.97 -9.32
C ASP A 40 28.92 2.48 -10.72
N GLU A 41 30.21 2.15 -10.87
CA GLU A 41 30.86 1.92 -12.18
C GLU A 41 30.45 0.59 -12.86
N ILE A 42 29.95 -0.39 -12.09
CA ILE A 42 29.43 -1.67 -12.59
C ILE A 42 28.11 -1.49 -13.36
N LEU A 43 27.34 -0.45 -13.04
CA LEU A 43 26.05 -0.07 -13.64
C LEU A 43 26.18 0.52 -15.05
N ARG A 44 27.39 0.91 -15.46
CA ARG A 44 27.64 1.55 -16.77
C ARG A 44 27.58 0.58 -17.94
N ASN A 45 27.69 -0.73 -17.69
CA ASN A 45 27.78 -1.74 -18.75
C ASN A 45 26.41 -2.24 -19.25
N ASP A 46 25.33 -1.98 -18.51
CA ASP A 46 23.96 -1.91 -19.02
C ASP A 46 23.28 -0.71 -18.34
N PRO A 47 23.15 0.45 -19.01
CA PRO A 47 22.60 1.66 -18.41
C PRO A 47 21.12 1.53 -17.99
N ASN A 48 20.47 0.39 -18.24
CA ASN A 48 19.11 0.08 -17.80
C ASN A 48 19.05 -0.90 -16.61
N LEU A 49 20.18 -1.47 -16.19
CA LEU A 49 20.23 -2.48 -15.14
C LEU A 49 21.03 -1.93 -13.97
N ASP A 50 20.31 -1.36 -13.00
CA ASP A 50 20.89 -0.91 -11.74
C ASP A 50 20.29 -1.53 -10.49
N HIS A 51 21.00 -1.34 -9.39
CA HIS A 51 20.58 -1.70 -8.05
C HIS A 51 20.18 -0.46 -7.24
N GLU A 52 19.81 0.62 -7.93
CA GLU A 52 19.34 1.83 -7.28
C GLU A 52 17.94 1.63 -6.68
N TYR A 53 17.56 2.53 -5.79
CA TYR A 53 16.22 2.52 -5.24
C TYR A 53 15.20 2.79 -6.35
N ALA A 54 14.31 1.83 -6.58
CA ALA A 54 13.14 2.04 -7.42
C ALA A 54 12.23 3.13 -6.83
N PRO A 55 11.42 3.82 -7.66
CA PRO A 55 10.38 4.72 -7.17
C PRO A 55 9.48 4.00 -6.15
N ILE A 56 8.98 4.72 -5.14
CA ILE A 56 8.15 4.11 -4.07
C ILE A 56 6.92 3.39 -4.62
N ALA A 57 6.28 3.95 -5.65
CA ALA A 57 5.15 3.32 -6.33
C ALA A 57 5.53 2.08 -7.16
N GLY A 58 6.82 1.86 -7.40
CA GLY A 58 7.36 0.83 -8.28
C GLY A 58 7.83 1.37 -9.63
N ILE A 59 8.39 0.46 -10.43
CA ILE A 59 8.85 0.77 -11.79
C ILE A 59 7.61 0.96 -12.68
N ALA A 60 7.49 2.12 -13.33
CA ALA A 60 6.27 2.50 -14.07
C ALA A 60 5.91 1.53 -15.21
N SER A 61 6.91 0.98 -15.92
CA SER A 61 6.68 -0.03 -16.95
C SER A 61 6.14 -1.34 -16.36
N PHE A 62 6.63 -1.74 -15.18
CA PHE A 62 6.15 -2.91 -14.46
C PHE A 62 4.70 -2.70 -13.99
N THR A 63 4.42 -1.62 -13.26
CA THR A 63 3.07 -1.38 -12.71
C THR A 63 2.04 -1.14 -13.82
N GLY A 64 2.42 -0.47 -14.91
CA GLY A 64 1.58 -0.31 -16.09
C GLY A 64 1.24 -1.64 -16.75
N LYS A 65 2.23 -2.50 -17.01
CA LYS A 65 2.01 -3.82 -17.63
C LYS A 65 1.29 -4.80 -16.70
N ALA A 66 1.54 -4.72 -15.39
CA ALA A 66 0.82 -5.47 -14.38
C ALA A 66 -0.68 -5.11 -14.40
N ALA A 67 -1.00 -3.81 -14.48
CA ALA A 67 -2.37 -3.33 -14.61
C ALA A 67 -3.01 -3.81 -15.92
N GLU A 68 -2.35 -3.63 -17.08
CA GLU A 68 -2.86 -4.12 -18.37
C GLU A 68 -3.17 -5.63 -18.34
N LEU A 69 -2.31 -6.43 -17.72
CA LEU A 69 -2.52 -7.87 -17.60
C LEU A 69 -3.78 -8.18 -16.77
N MET A 70 -3.95 -7.49 -15.65
CA MET A 70 -5.05 -7.71 -14.71
C MET A 70 -6.38 -7.18 -15.26
N VAL A 71 -6.46 -5.87 -15.53
CA VAL A 71 -7.72 -5.21 -15.91
C VAL A 71 -8.00 -5.27 -17.41
N GLY A 72 -7.02 -5.66 -18.23
CA GLY A 72 -7.08 -5.67 -19.69
C GLY A 72 -6.59 -4.35 -20.29
N ALA A 73 -5.74 -4.42 -21.32
CA ALA A 73 -5.16 -3.24 -21.98
C ALA A 73 -6.23 -2.27 -22.54
N ASP A 74 -7.38 -2.80 -22.95
CA ASP A 74 -8.51 -2.03 -23.47
C ASP A 74 -9.53 -1.58 -22.42
N SER A 75 -9.26 -1.84 -21.13
CA SER A 75 -10.18 -1.58 -20.03
C SER A 75 -10.68 -0.13 -20.02
N PRO A 76 -11.99 0.11 -19.83
CA PRO A 76 -12.52 1.46 -19.63
C PRO A 76 -11.85 2.14 -18.43
N ALA A 77 -11.49 1.40 -17.37
CA ALA A 77 -10.82 1.96 -16.21
C ALA A 77 -9.43 2.51 -16.52
N LEU A 78 -8.67 1.91 -17.44
CA LEU A 78 -7.37 2.46 -17.87
C LEU A 78 -7.56 3.71 -18.74
N LYS A 79 -8.48 3.64 -19.71
CA LYS A 79 -8.80 4.75 -20.63
C LYS A 79 -9.30 5.99 -19.88
N GLU A 80 -10.10 5.78 -18.85
CA GLU A 80 -10.68 6.81 -17.98
C GLU A 80 -9.75 7.21 -16.83
N LYS A 81 -8.52 6.65 -16.76
CA LYS A 81 -7.55 6.92 -15.70
C LYS A 81 -8.14 6.72 -14.29
N ARG A 82 -8.76 5.57 -14.06
CA ARG A 82 -9.37 5.14 -12.78
C ARG A 82 -8.57 4.10 -12.02
N VAL A 83 -7.33 3.81 -12.44
CA VAL A 83 -6.49 2.77 -11.83
C VAL A 83 -5.22 3.36 -11.23
N ALA A 84 -4.97 3.10 -9.95
CA ALA A 84 -3.68 3.32 -9.30
C ALA A 84 -3.03 1.96 -9.06
N SER A 85 -1.74 1.85 -9.37
CA SER A 85 -0.99 0.61 -9.24
C SER A 85 0.30 0.84 -8.47
N ILE A 86 0.55 0.00 -7.47
CA ILE A 86 1.75 0.05 -6.63
C ILE A 86 2.43 -1.30 -6.68
N GLN A 87 3.72 -1.34 -7.04
CA GLN A 87 4.51 -2.56 -6.96
C GLN A 87 4.67 -3.00 -5.49
N THR A 88 4.48 -4.28 -5.21
CA THR A 88 4.49 -4.82 -3.84
C THR A 88 5.35 -6.06 -3.72
N VAL A 89 5.64 -6.45 -2.47
CA VAL A 89 6.30 -7.71 -2.12
C VAL A 89 5.32 -8.88 -2.34
N SER A 90 5.15 -9.24 -3.62
CA SER A 90 4.25 -10.26 -4.11
C SER A 90 2.78 -9.99 -3.72
N GLY A 91 1.96 -11.03 -3.78
CA GLY A 91 0.56 -10.97 -3.37
C GLY A 91 0.40 -10.69 -1.88
N THR A 92 1.30 -11.20 -1.03
CA THR A 92 1.25 -10.94 0.42
C THR A 92 1.40 -9.46 0.74
N GLY A 93 2.37 -8.78 0.12
CA GLY A 93 2.53 -7.33 0.26
C GLY A 93 1.35 -6.55 -0.31
N ALA A 94 0.73 -7.02 -1.40
CA ALA A 94 -0.47 -6.39 -1.95
C ALA A 94 -1.69 -6.53 -1.03
N VAL A 95 -1.91 -7.70 -0.42
CA VAL A 95 -2.96 -7.91 0.58
C VAL A 95 -2.72 -7.03 1.82
N HIS A 96 -1.48 -6.96 2.31
CA HIS A 96 -1.11 -6.10 3.43
C HIS A 96 -1.39 -4.62 3.15
N LEU A 97 -0.90 -4.11 2.01
CA LEU A 97 -1.11 -2.71 1.62
C LEU A 97 -2.61 -2.39 1.46
N GLY A 98 -3.37 -3.28 0.83
CA GLY A 98 -4.82 -3.14 0.68
C GLY A 98 -5.55 -3.12 2.03
N ALA A 99 -5.22 -4.05 2.93
CA ALA A 99 -5.81 -4.10 4.28
C ALA A 99 -5.47 -2.84 5.09
N LEU A 100 -4.22 -2.38 5.03
CA LEU A 100 -3.78 -1.16 5.69
C LEU A 100 -4.54 0.06 5.14
N PHE A 101 -4.65 0.18 3.82
CA PHE A 101 -5.42 1.26 3.18
C PHE A 101 -6.89 1.26 3.61
N LEU A 102 -7.56 0.10 3.52
CA LEU A 102 -8.97 -0.04 3.92
C LEU A 102 -9.17 0.26 5.41
N SER A 103 -8.30 -0.26 6.29
CA SER A 103 -8.40 -0.01 7.73
C SER A 103 -8.32 1.48 8.08
N LYS A 104 -7.54 2.26 7.33
CA LYS A 104 -7.33 3.68 7.58
C LYS A 104 -8.42 4.55 6.95
N TYR A 105 -8.83 4.22 5.72
CA TYR A 105 -9.62 5.14 4.90
C TYR A 105 -11.03 4.68 4.57
N PHE A 106 -11.32 3.36 4.62
CA PHE A 106 -12.66 2.88 4.34
C PHE A 106 -13.61 3.25 5.48
N THR A 107 -14.74 3.89 5.14
CA THR A 107 -15.73 4.37 6.12
C THR A 107 -16.95 3.46 6.25
N GLY A 108 -17.04 2.43 5.39
CA GLY A 108 -18.08 1.41 5.49
C GLY A 108 -17.82 0.40 6.60
N ASN A 109 -18.50 -0.75 6.52
CA ASN A 109 -18.29 -1.85 7.42
C ASN A 109 -16.90 -2.48 7.16
N LYS A 110 -15.97 -2.28 8.11
CA LYS A 110 -14.60 -2.82 8.04
C LYS A 110 -14.51 -4.33 8.29
N THR A 111 -15.65 -5.00 8.54
CA THR A 111 -15.69 -6.46 8.60
C THR A 111 -15.32 -7.02 7.24
N VAL A 112 -14.27 -7.85 7.22
CA VAL A 112 -13.85 -8.60 6.04
C VAL A 112 -14.58 -9.94 6.06
N TYR A 113 -15.42 -10.15 5.05
CA TYR A 113 -16.16 -11.40 4.89
C TYR A 113 -15.27 -12.44 4.22
N CYS A 114 -14.63 -13.27 5.05
CA CYS A 114 -13.87 -14.47 4.69
C CYS A 114 -13.46 -15.23 5.98
N PRO A 115 -13.64 -16.56 6.08
CA PRO A 115 -14.30 -17.41 5.10
C PRO A 115 -15.83 -17.24 5.14
N TYR A 116 -16.48 -17.50 4.01
CA TYR A 116 -17.93 -17.72 3.88
C TYR A 116 -18.14 -19.13 3.31
N PRO A 117 -19.37 -19.71 3.35
CA PRO A 117 -19.64 -21.00 2.73
C PRO A 117 -19.18 -20.97 1.26
N TYR A 118 -18.37 -21.94 0.87
CA TYR A 118 -17.71 -21.95 -0.44
C TYR A 118 -17.62 -23.35 -1.05
N PHE A 119 -17.33 -24.38 -0.26
CA PHE A 119 -17.15 -25.74 -0.76
C PHE A 119 -18.15 -26.70 -0.15
N SER A 120 -18.93 -27.38 -0.98
CA SER A 120 -19.81 -28.45 -0.53
C SER A 120 -19.06 -29.77 -0.50
N LYS A 121 -18.98 -30.38 0.69
CA LYS A 121 -18.37 -31.72 0.86
C LYS A 121 -19.14 -32.81 0.12
N GLU A 122 -20.45 -32.62 -0.08
CA GLU A 122 -21.33 -33.57 -0.75
C GLU A 122 -21.10 -33.55 -2.27
N THR A 123 -21.18 -32.38 -2.90
CA THR A 123 -21.01 -32.25 -4.35
C THR A 123 -19.54 -32.18 -4.78
N LYS A 124 -18.63 -31.93 -3.84
CA LYS A 124 -17.21 -31.60 -4.07
C LYS A 124 -17.02 -30.38 -4.99
N GLY A 125 -18.05 -29.54 -5.08
CA GLY A 125 -18.09 -28.35 -5.91
C GLY A 125 -18.35 -27.09 -5.10
N LEU A 126 -18.65 -25.99 -5.79
CA LEU A 126 -18.93 -24.71 -5.17
C LEU A 126 -20.28 -24.79 -4.44
N ASP A 127 -20.28 -24.47 -3.16
CA ASP A 127 -21.50 -24.15 -2.40
C ASP A 127 -21.95 -22.74 -2.78
N PHE A 128 -22.50 -22.62 -3.99
CA PHE A 128 -22.83 -21.33 -4.57
C PHE A 128 -23.97 -20.64 -3.84
N ASP A 129 -24.98 -21.39 -3.39
CA ASP A 129 -26.12 -20.83 -2.67
C ASP A 129 -25.69 -20.33 -1.29
N GLY A 130 -24.84 -21.08 -0.57
CA GLY A 130 -24.24 -20.62 0.68
C GLY A 130 -23.36 -19.38 0.51
N MET A 131 -22.52 -19.36 -0.53
CA MET A 131 -21.69 -18.19 -0.88
C MET A 131 -22.56 -16.96 -1.15
N LYS A 132 -23.58 -17.11 -2.01
CA LYS A 132 -24.50 -16.05 -2.41
C LYS A 132 -25.31 -15.51 -1.23
N SER A 133 -25.83 -16.39 -0.38
CA SER A 133 -26.57 -15.99 0.83
C SER A 133 -25.67 -15.20 1.78
N ALA A 134 -24.46 -15.69 2.07
CA ALA A 134 -23.54 -15.01 2.98
C ALA A 134 -23.12 -13.61 2.48
N ILE A 135 -22.96 -13.45 1.16
CA ILE A 135 -22.66 -12.14 0.55
C ILE A 135 -23.89 -11.23 0.59
N ALA A 136 -25.09 -11.76 0.36
CA ALA A 136 -26.34 -10.99 0.42
C ALA A 136 -26.69 -10.54 1.86
N ASP A 137 -26.36 -11.36 2.85
CA ASP A 137 -26.58 -11.07 4.28
C ASP A 137 -25.52 -10.12 4.86
N ALA A 138 -24.42 -9.87 4.13
CA ALA A 138 -23.41 -8.92 4.56
C ALA A 138 -24.02 -7.50 4.61
N PRO A 139 -23.78 -6.71 5.68
CA PRO A 139 -24.23 -5.33 5.76
C PRO A 139 -23.76 -4.53 4.54
N GLU A 140 -24.54 -3.52 4.16
CA GLU A 140 -24.16 -2.62 3.09
C GLU A 140 -22.77 -2.00 3.33
N ARG A 141 -22.00 -1.82 2.26
CA ARG A 141 -20.61 -1.31 2.32
C ARG A 141 -19.69 -2.23 3.15
N SER A 142 -19.85 -3.54 3.06
CA SER A 142 -18.89 -4.52 3.61
C SER A 142 -17.75 -4.82 2.64
N ILE A 143 -16.64 -5.33 3.17
CA ILE A 143 -15.49 -5.79 2.38
C ILE A 143 -15.64 -7.29 2.11
N ILE A 144 -15.80 -7.68 0.84
CA ILE A 144 -15.88 -9.07 0.42
C ILE A 144 -14.53 -9.48 -0.19
N LEU A 145 -13.85 -10.47 0.41
CA LEU A 145 -12.59 -10.99 -0.12
C LEU A 145 -12.86 -12.18 -1.05
N LEU A 146 -12.43 -12.06 -2.31
CA LEU A 146 -12.69 -13.04 -3.37
C LEU A 146 -11.37 -13.54 -3.97
N HIS A 147 -11.27 -14.86 -4.19
CA HIS A 147 -10.30 -15.41 -5.15
C HIS A 147 -10.94 -15.38 -6.53
N VAL A 148 -10.33 -14.65 -7.47
CA VAL A 148 -10.90 -14.41 -8.80
C VAL A 148 -10.78 -15.62 -9.74
N CYS A 149 -9.79 -16.49 -9.47
CA CYS A 149 -9.57 -17.76 -10.15
C CYS A 149 -8.66 -18.65 -9.30
N ALA A 150 -8.63 -19.94 -9.61
CA ALA A 150 -7.81 -20.97 -8.98
C ALA A 150 -7.89 -20.89 -7.44
N HIS A 151 -9.11 -20.91 -6.89
CA HIS A 151 -9.35 -20.75 -5.46
C HIS A 151 -8.48 -21.70 -4.63
N ASN A 152 -7.68 -21.15 -3.72
CA ASN A 152 -6.89 -21.93 -2.76
C ASN A 152 -7.68 -22.04 -1.45
N PRO A 153 -7.94 -23.25 -0.89
CA PRO A 153 -7.32 -24.54 -1.23
C PRO A 153 -8.10 -25.46 -2.17
N THR A 154 -9.31 -25.10 -2.58
CA THR A 154 -10.27 -26.06 -3.16
C THR A 154 -10.03 -26.36 -4.64
N GLY A 155 -9.42 -25.44 -5.39
CA GLY A 155 -9.33 -25.47 -6.85
C GLY A 155 -10.66 -25.29 -7.57
N VAL A 156 -11.72 -24.90 -6.85
CA VAL A 156 -13.07 -24.75 -7.40
C VAL A 156 -13.39 -23.28 -7.57
N ASP A 157 -13.74 -22.86 -8.79
CA ASP A 157 -14.08 -21.47 -9.10
C ASP A 157 -15.56 -21.34 -9.49
N PRO A 158 -16.20 -20.18 -9.24
CA PRO A 158 -17.49 -19.87 -9.82
C PRO A 158 -17.41 -19.84 -11.35
N THR A 159 -18.45 -20.38 -11.98
CA THR A 159 -18.67 -20.20 -13.42
C THR A 159 -18.91 -18.73 -13.75
N GLN A 160 -18.76 -18.35 -15.03
CA GLN A 160 -19.06 -16.97 -15.44
C GLN A 160 -20.49 -16.57 -15.08
N GLU A 161 -21.48 -17.45 -15.23
CA GLU A 161 -22.87 -17.12 -14.86
C GLU A 161 -23.08 -16.99 -13.35
N GLN A 162 -22.31 -17.73 -12.54
CA GLN A 162 -22.30 -17.53 -11.09
C GLN A 162 -21.63 -16.21 -10.69
N TRP A 163 -20.53 -15.84 -11.35
CA TRP A 163 -19.92 -14.52 -11.18
C TRP A 163 -20.84 -13.38 -11.62
N LYS A 164 -21.56 -13.54 -12.75
CA LYS A 164 -22.63 -12.61 -13.12
C LYS A 164 -23.64 -12.54 -12.00
N GLN A 165 -24.13 -13.65 -11.48
CA GLN A 165 -25.09 -13.65 -10.36
C GLN A 165 -24.59 -12.93 -9.10
N LEU A 166 -23.30 -13.05 -8.77
CA LEU A 166 -22.68 -12.34 -7.66
C LEU A 166 -22.57 -10.84 -7.92
N ALA A 167 -22.39 -10.44 -9.18
CA ALA A 167 -22.33 -9.04 -9.58
C ALA A 167 -23.70 -8.45 -9.97
N THR A 168 -24.70 -9.25 -10.39
CA THR A 168 -26.06 -8.87 -10.83
C THR A 168 -27.01 -8.59 -9.66
N GLY A 169 -26.44 -8.11 -8.56
CA GLY A 169 -27.00 -6.88 -8.00
C GLY A 169 -27.08 -5.76 -9.06
N PHE A 170 -26.20 -5.71 -10.08
CA PHE A 170 -26.18 -4.74 -11.19
C PHE A 170 -25.46 -5.24 -12.49
N ALA A 171 -26.23 -5.83 -13.44
CA ALA A 171 -26.00 -5.98 -14.91
C ALA A 171 -24.75 -6.74 -15.47
N SER A 172 -24.63 -6.81 -16.83
CA SER A 172 -24.53 -8.01 -17.72
C SER A 172 -23.44 -8.03 -18.85
N GLY A 173 -22.71 -9.17 -19.01
CA GLY A 173 -21.81 -9.62 -20.12
C GLY A 173 -20.49 -8.83 -20.34
N ASP A 174 -19.27 -9.34 -20.66
CA ASP A 174 -18.65 -10.53 -21.35
C ASP A 174 -17.18 -10.72 -20.84
N LEU A 175 -16.35 -11.67 -21.34
CA LEU A 175 -14.84 -11.71 -21.46
C LEU A 175 -14.06 -13.03 -21.09
N ALA A 176 -12.73 -12.93 -21.27
CA ALA A 176 -11.62 -13.86 -21.10
C ALA A 176 -11.42 -14.55 -19.73
N ARG A 177 -10.96 -15.81 -19.75
CA ARG A 177 -11.10 -16.84 -18.68
C ARG A 177 -10.53 -16.54 -17.28
N ASP A 178 -9.33 -16.00 -17.11
CA ASP A 178 -8.66 -16.04 -15.79
C ASP A 178 -8.76 -14.73 -15.00
N ALA A 179 -8.80 -13.59 -15.69
CA ALA A 179 -9.05 -12.27 -15.10
C ALA A 179 -10.52 -11.84 -15.29
N TRP A 180 -11.39 -12.79 -15.66
CA TRP A 180 -12.74 -12.51 -16.13
C TRP A 180 -13.55 -11.69 -15.13
N ALA A 181 -13.64 -12.22 -13.91
CA ALA A 181 -14.45 -11.63 -12.85
C ALA A 181 -13.99 -10.20 -12.54
N VAL A 182 -12.68 -9.94 -12.52
CA VAL A 182 -12.15 -8.59 -12.29
C VAL A 182 -12.66 -7.63 -13.37
N ARG A 183 -12.51 -7.99 -14.65
CA ARG A 183 -12.92 -7.14 -15.78
C ARG A 183 -14.43 -6.92 -15.77
N TYR A 184 -15.19 -7.96 -15.48
CA TYR A 184 -16.63 -7.91 -15.34
C TYR A 184 -17.07 -6.91 -14.25
N PHE A 185 -16.49 -6.99 -13.06
CA PHE A 185 -16.82 -6.06 -11.97
C PHE A 185 -16.43 -4.60 -12.33
N ILE A 186 -15.34 -4.40 -13.06
CA ILE A 186 -14.97 -3.06 -13.56
C ILE A 186 -16.03 -2.53 -14.53
N GLU A 187 -16.51 -3.35 -15.46
CA GLU A 187 -17.58 -3.00 -16.41
C GLU A 187 -18.90 -2.68 -15.72
N GLN A 188 -19.21 -3.38 -14.63
CA GLN A 188 -20.37 -3.06 -13.79
C GLN A 188 -20.15 -1.85 -12.87
N GLY A 189 -18.96 -1.24 -12.90
CA GLY A 189 -18.67 0.01 -12.20
C GLY A 189 -18.32 -0.14 -10.72
N PHE A 190 -17.92 -1.33 -10.28
CA PHE A 190 -17.49 -1.56 -8.89
C PHE A 190 -16.19 -0.83 -8.55
N GLU A 191 -16.07 -0.40 -7.30
CA GLU A 191 -14.78 -0.07 -6.68
C GLU A 191 -14.07 -1.35 -6.27
N LEU A 192 -12.82 -1.53 -6.70
CA LEU A 192 -12.06 -2.75 -6.48
C LEU A 192 -10.68 -2.49 -5.90
N VAL A 193 -10.28 -3.36 -4.98
CA VAL A 193 -8.89 -3.55 -4.56
C VAL A 193 -8.41 -4.91 -5.04
N ILE A 194 -7.28 -4.94 -5.72
CA ILE A 194 -6.78 -6.15 -6.37
C ILE A 194 -5.35 -6.43 -5.91
N ALA A 195 -5.14 -7.62 -5.34
CA ALA A 195 -3.83 -8.12 -4.96
C ALA A 195 -3.30 -9.10 -6.01
N GLN A 196 -2.34 -8.67 -6.82
CA GLN A 196 -1.74 -9.47 -7.89
C GLN A 196 -0.39 -10.05 -7.45
N SER A 197 -0.20 -11.36 -7.65
CA SER A 197 1.07 -12.05 -7.40
C SER A 197 1.64 -12.60 -8.70
N PHE A 198 2.96 -12.45 -8.89
CA PHE A 198 3.69 -13.05 -10.00
C PHE A 198 4.42 -14.34 -9.63
N ALA A 199 4.25 -14.82 -8.38
CA ALA A 199 5.03 -15.93 -7.86
C ALA A 199 4.77 -17.24 -8.61
N LYS A 200 3.52 -17.49 -9.05
CA LYS A 200 3.12 -18.78 -9.64
C LYS A 200 3.08 -18.71 -11.17
N ASN A 201 2.32 -17.78 -11.72
CA ASN A 201 2.15 -17.59 -13.16
C ASN A 201 3.47 -17.28 -13.91
N PHE A 202 4.42 -16.57 -13.29
CA PHE A 202 5.75 -16.31 -13.87
C PHE A 202 6.88 -17.08 -13.16
N GLY A 203 6.58 -17.93 -12.17
CA GLY A 203 7.60 -18.65 -11.41
C GLY A 203 8.49 -17.77 -10.51
N LEU A 204 8.12 -16.51 -10.27
CA LEU A 204 8.92 -15.53 -9.54
C LEU A 204 8.73 -15.64 -8.01
N TYR A 205 8.85 -16.86 -7.47
CA TYR A 205 8.61 -17.14 -6.06
C TYR A 205 9.58 -16.36 -5.15
N GLY A 206 10.88 -16.47 -5.41
CA GLY A 206 11.96 -15.84 -4.63
C GLY A 206 12.07 -14.34 -4.84
N GLU A 207 11.77 -13.86 -6.06
CA GLU A 207 11.88 -12.44 -6.42
C GLU A 207 10.80 -11.56 -5.79
N ARG A 208 9.77 -12.17 -5.19
CA ARG A 208 8.67 -11.48 -4.51
C ARG A 208 8.00 -10.41 -5.38
N ALA A 209 7.88 -10.66 -6.68
CA ALA A 209 7.20 -9.74 -7.59
C ALA A 209 5.66 -9.78 -7.40
N GLY A 210 5.04 -8.61 -7.27
CA GLY A 210 3.60 -8.42 -7.17
C GLY A 210 3.19 -6.98 -7.41
N CYS A 211 1.88 -6.77 -7.52
CA CYS A 211 1.31 -5.44 -7.67
C CYS A 211 -0.02 -5.35 -6.91
N PHE A 212 -0.24 -4.22 -6.26
CA PHE A 212 -1.54 -3.82 -5.75
C PHE A 212 -2.20 -2.87 -6.74
N HIS A 213 -3.49 -3.04 -6.99
CA HIS A 213 -4.27 -2.11 -7.80
C HIS A 213 -5.49 -1.62 -7.02
N PHE A 214 -5.75 -0.32 -7.14
CA PHE A 214 -7.02 0.27 -6.77
C PHE A 214 -7.75 0.71 -8.04
N VAL A 215 -9.03 0.38 -8.17
CA VAL A 215 -9.90 0.84 -9.25
C VAL A 215 -11.08 1.59 -8.67
N THR A 216 -11.24 2.87 -9.01
CA THR A 216 -12.44 3.65 -8.59
C THR A 216 -13.65 3.30 -9.42
N SER A 217 -14.85 3.53 -8.89
CA SER A 217 -16.08 3.49 -9.67
C SER A 217 -16.07 4.61 -10.74
N PRO A 218 -16.87 4.47 -11.81
CA PRO A 218 -17.09 5.54 -12.76
C PRO A 218 -17.81 6.71 -12.09
N ALA A 219 -17.10 7.82 -11.91
CA ALA A 219 -17.60 9.05 -11.30
C ALA A 219 -16.94 10.27 -11.97
N SER A 220 -17.58 11.44 -11.90
CA SER A 220 -17.03 12.67 -12.49
C SER A 220 -15.70 13.10 -11.84
N ASP A 221 -15.49 12.75 -10.58
CA ASP A 221 -14.30 13.04 -9.79
C ASP A 221 -13.31 11.85 -9.73
N ALA A 222 -13.54 10.79 -10.52
CA ALA A 222 -12.75 9.56 -10.43
C ALA A 222 -11.24 9.77 -10.69
N GLY A 223 -10.88 10.67 -11.60
CA GLY A 223 -9.49 11.03 -11.88
C GLY A 223 -8.79 11.69 -10.67
N ASP A 224 -9.48 12.62 -10.01
CA ASP A 224 -8.96 13.25 -8.79
C ASP A 224 -8.91 12.25 -7.63
N ALA A 225 -9.94 11.41 -7.50
CA ALA A 225 -10.02 10.37 -6.49
C ALA A 225 -8.86 9.39 -6.61
N ILE A 226 -8.57 8.90 -7.82
CA ILE A 226 -7.48 7.94 -8.00
C ILE A 226 -6.12 8.58 -7.75
N SER A 227 -5.94 9.86 -8.07
CA SER A 227 -4.70 10.60 -7.76
C SER A 227 -4.45 10.64 -6.26
N ARG A 228 -5.48 11.02 -5.47
CA ARG A 228 -5.37 11.04 -4.00
C ARG A 228 -5.11 9.65 -3.43
N ILE A 229 -5.86 8.65 -3.89
CA ILE A 229 -5.70 7.25 -3.45
C ILE A 229 -4.28 6.76 -3.76
N GLY A 230 -3.78 6.93 -4.98
CA GLY A 230 -2.43 6.55 -5.38
C GLY A 230 -1.35 7.23 -4.54
N SER A 231 -1.54 8.51 -4.20
CA SER A 231 -0.63 9.25 -3.33
C SER A 231 -0.59 8.68 -1.90
N GLN A 232 -1.75 8.32 -1.33
CA GLN A 232 -1.84 7.71 -0.01
C GLN A 232 -1.28 6.29 0.01
N LEU A 233 -1.52 5.50 -1.02
CA LEU A 233 -0.92 4.18 -1.16
C LEU A 233 0.60 4.25 -1.23
N THR A 234 1.15 5.26 -1.91
CA THR A 234 2.60 5.51 -1.97
C THR A 234 3.16 5.84 -0.57
N LEU A 235 2.48 6.68 0.22
CA LEU A 235 2.89 6.95 1.59
C LEU A 235 2.82 5.71 2.49
N LEU A 236 1.76 4.91 2.38
CA LEU A 236 1.64 3.65 3.13
C LEU A 236 2.76 2.68 2.73
N GLN A 237 3.01 2.49 1.44
CA GLN A 237 4.11 1.66 0.93
C GLN A 237 5.47 2.12 1.46
N ARG A 238 5.74 3.44 1.46
CA ARG A 238 6.98 4.01 2.02
C ARG A 238 7.13 3.67 3.50
N ALA A 239 6.06 3.85 4.26
CA ALA A 239 6.03 3.52 5.68
C ALA A 239 6.30 2.03 5.88
N GLU A 240 5.73 1.12 5.10
CA GLU A 240 5.85 -0.31 5.37
C GLU A 240 7.17 -0.93 4.90
N ILE A 241 7.76 -0.45 3.80
CA ILE A 241 8.89 -1.14 3.15
C ILE A 241 10.18 -0.33 3.17
N SER A 242 10.11 1.00 3.11
CA SER A 242 11.32 1.83 3.10
C SER A 242 11.78 2.20 4.50
N ASN A 243 10.86 2.63 5.38
CA ASN A 243 11.22 3.11 6.70
C ASN A 243 10.24 2.71 7.85
N PRO A 244 9.90 1.42 7.99
CA PRO A 244 8.88 0.96 8.94
C PRO A 244 9.15 1.31 10.39
N LEU A 245 10.42 1.32 10.80
CA LEU A 245 10.75 1.59 12.19
C LEU A 245 10.72 3.09 12.54
N SER A 246 10.86 3.98 11.56
CA SER A 246 10.66 5.42 11.79
C SER A 246 9.18 5.73 11.99
N THR A 247 8.31 5.14 11.18
CA THR A 247 6.86 5.26 11.36
C THR A 247 6.43 4.66 12.69
N ALA A 248 6.93 3.48 13.07
CA ALA A 248 6.63 2.87 14.35
C ALA A 248 7.11 3.71 15.55
N LEU A 249 8.30 4.30 15.48
CA LEU A 249 8.82 5.17 16.54
C LEU A 249 7.94 6.41 16.71
N ARG A 250 7.62 7.11 15.61
CA ARG A 250 6.74 8.28 15.63
C ARG A 250 5.38 7.93 16.24
N ALA A 251 4.74 6.86 15.76
CA ALA A 251 3.43 6.44 16.25
C ALA A 251 3.44 6.16 17.76
N LYS A 252 4.52 5.53 18.27
CA LYS A 252 4.66 5.27 19.71
C LYS A 252 4.87 6.55 20.54
N LEU A 253 5.58 7.54 20.02
CA LEU A 253 5.74 8.85 20.68
C LEU A 253 4.42 9.62 20.73
N GLU A 254 3.64 9.58 19.64
CA GLU A 254 2.30 10.17 19.58
C GLU A 254 1.32 9.45 20.53
N GLU A 255 1.36 8.12 20.59
CA GLU A 255 0.56 7.30 21.54
C GLU A 255 0.89 7.61 23.00
N LEU A 256 2.17 7.83 23.32
CA LEU A 256 2.62 8.24 24.65
C LEU A 256 2.28 9.70 24.98
N GLY A 257 1.78 10.48 24.02
CA GLY A 257 1.55 11.90 24.17
C GLY A 257 2.83 12.68 24.51
N THR A 258 3.96 12.27 23.94
CA THR A 258 5.26 12.87 24.23
C THR A 258 5.26 14.36 23.81
N PRO A 259 5.67 15.30 24.69
CA PRO A 259 5.64 16.73 24.39
C PRO A 259 6.36 17.11 23.08
N GLY A 260 5.78 18.04 22.33
CA GLY A 260 6.28 18.49 21.02
C GLY A 260 5.62 17.79 19.84
N THR A 261 6.17 18.00 18.65
CA THR A 261 5.74 17.34 17.40
C THR A 261 6.81 16.39 16.90
N TRP A 262 6.41 15.23 16.37
CA TRP A 262 7.33 14.15 15.98
C TRP A 262 7.27 13.79 14.48
N ASN A 263 6.62 14.63 13.68
CA ASN A 263 6.44 14.42 12.24
C ASN A 263 7.78 14.32 11.49
N HIS A 264 8.80 15.06 11.95
CA HIS A 264 10.13 15.07 11.35
C HIS A 264 10.81 13.71 11.32
N ILE A 265 10.46 12.77 12.22
CA ILE A 265 10.99 11.40 12.21
C ILE A 265 10.62 10.69 10.90
N THR A 266 9.44 10.96 10.35
CA THR A 266 8.96 10.36 9.10
C THR A 266 9.20 11.25 7.88
N ASP A 267 9.31 12.56 8.06
CA ASP A 267 9.52 13.50 6.95
C ASP A 267 11.00 13.52 6.48
N GLN A 268 11.93 13.19 7.38
CA GLN A 268 13.36 13.11 7.07
C GLN A 268 13.68 11.87 6.21
N ILE A 269 14.67 12.01 5.32
CA ILE A 269 15.08 10.97 4.36
C ILE A 269 16.38 10.31 4.80
N GLY A 270 16.46 9.00 4.59
CA GLY A 270 17.66 8.21 4.76
C GLY A 270 17.69 7.41 6.06
N MET A 271 18.86 6.89 6.39
CA MET A 271 19.07 5.98 7.53
C MET A 271 19.05 6.70 8.89
N PHE A 272 19.12 8.03 8.90
CA PHE A 272 19.25 8.82 10.11
C PHE A 272 18.07 9.77 10.29
N SER A 273 17.69 9.99 11.54
CA SER A 273 16.77 11.05 11.92
C SER A 273 17.43 12.00 12.91
N PHE A 274 17.24 13.30 12.72
CA PHE A 274 17.50 14.31 13.74
C PHE A 274 16.27 14.41 14.64
N THR A 275 16.35 13.81 15.83
CA THR A 275 15.24 13.71 16.78
C THR A 275 14.78 15.05 17.35
N GLY A 276 15.65 16.06 17.33
CA GLY A 276 15.44 17.34 18.02
C GLY A 276 15.83 17.31 19.50
N LEU A 277 16.30 16.17 20.02
CA LEU A 277 16.81 16.09 21.39
C LEU A 277 18.08 16.94 21.55
N SER A 278 18.12 17.73 22.62
CA SER A 278 19.30 18.48 23.02
C SER A 278 20.45 17.56 23.43
N GLN A 279 21.66 18.11 23.48
CA GLN A 279 22.83 17.37 23.97
C GLN A 279 22.64 16.83 25.39
N ALA A 280 22.00 17.60 26.27
CA ALA A 280 21.70 17.18 27.64
C ALA A 280 20.78 15.95 27.65
N GLN A 281 19.70 15.98 26.86
CA GLN A 281 18.77 14.84 26.74
C GLN A 281 19.45 13.62 26.09
N ALA A 282 20.30 13.82 25.07
CA ALA A 282 21.05 12.74 24.44
C ALA A 282 22.06 12.08 25.40
N LEU A 283 22.66 12.86 26.31
CA LEU A 283 23.50 12.31 27.38
C LEU A 283 22.68 11.57 28.44
N GLN A 284 21.54 12.14 28.84
CA GLN A 284 20.66 11.54 29.83
C GLN A 284 20.11 10.19 29.35
N ILE A 285 19.57 10.12 28.12
CA ILE A 285 19.00 8.88 27.57
C ILE A 285 20.08 7.79 27.43
N ARG A 286 21.33 8.17 27.14
CA ARG A 286 22.47 7.26 27.12
C ARG A 286 22.81 6.73 28.52
N GLN A 287 22.80 7.57 29.53
CA GLN A 287 23.17 7.21 30.90
C GLN A 287 22.09 6.36 31.58
N GLU A 288 20.83 6.74 31.44
CA GLU A 288 19.72 6.12 32.16
C GLU A 288 19.07 4.96 31.41
N SER A 289 19.00 5.06 30.08
CA SER A 289 18.27 4.10 29.24
C SER A 289 19.18 3.37 28.25
N HIS A 290 20.50 3.62 28.27
CA HIS A 290 21.45 2.96 27.38
C HIS A 290 21.05 3.02 25.89
N VAL A 291 20.36 4.09 25.48
CA VAL A 291 20.03 4.38 24.08
C VAL A 291 21.07 5.35 23.56
N TYR A 292 21.77 4.96 22.49
CA TYR A 292 22.91 5.72 21.98
C TYR A 292 22.52 6.50 20.72
N MET A 293 22.80 7.79 20.76
CA MET A 293 22.71 8.69 19.62
C MET A 293 23.84 9.71 19.68
N THR A 294 24.03 10.47 18.61
CA THR A 294 25.02 11.55 18.60
C THR A 294 24.56 12.73 19.46
N GLY A 295 25.51 13.54 19.95
CA GLY A 295 25.21 14.65 20.87
C GLY A 295 24.34 15.78 20.28
N ASN A 296 24.14 15.82 18.96
CA ASN A 296 23.21 16.74 18.30
C ASN A 296 21.83 16.10 18.02
N GLY A 297 21.53 14.96 18.65
CA GLY A 297 20.24 14.29 18.52
C GLY A 297 20.06 13.48 17.23
N ARG A 298 21.11 13.29 16.41
CA ARG A 298 21.05 12.38 15.24
C ARG A 298 21.09 10.92 15.71
N ILE A 299 20.06 10.15 15.37
CA ILE A 299 19.92 8.71 15.66
C ILE A 299 19.91 7.89 14.37
N SER A 300 20.44 6.66 14.41
CA SER A 300 20.31 5.69 13.32
C SER A 300 18.99 4.92 13.44
N MET A 301 18.15 5.02 12.42
CA MET A 301 16.86 4.33 12.37
C MET A 301 17.02 2.83 12.10
N ALA A 302 18.15 2.43 11.49
CA ALA A 302 18.48 1.02 11.25
C ALA A 302 18.73 0.22 12.56
N GLY A 303 19.00 0.89 13.69
CA GLY A 303 19.13 0.24 14.99
C GLY A 303 17.78 -0.14 15.63
N LEU A 304 16.68 0.39 15.12
CA LEU A 304 15.34 0.07 15.60
C LEU A 304 14.85 -1.25 15.00
N ASN A 305 14.00 -1.94 15.74
CA ASN A 305 13.30 -3.14 15.31
C ASN A 305 12.04 -3.35 16.17
N SER A 306 11.22 -4.33 15.80
CA SER A 306 9.97 -4.65 16.49
C SER A 306 10.14 -5.00 17.98
N ARG A 307 11.35 -5.37 18.43
CA ARG A 307 11.61 -5.72 19.84
C ARG A 307 12.04 -4.53 20.70
N ASN A 308 12.53 -3.44 20.09
CA ASN A 308 13.10 -2.32 20.85
C ASN A 308 12.44 -0.95 20.59
N VAL A 309 11.62 -0.80 19.54
CA VAL A 309 11.05 0.51 19.17
C VAL A 309 10.20 1.12 20.29
N GLU A 310 9.43 0.30 21.02
CA GLU A 310 8.64 0.77 22.16
C GLU A 310 9.53 1.21 23.34
N TYR A 311 10.60 0.47 23.61
CA TYR A 311 11.56 0.85 24.65
C TYR A 311 12.22 2.19 24.33
N VAL A 312 12.67 2.37 23.08
CA VAL A 312 13.29 3.62 22.63
C VAL A 312 12.29 4.78 22.70
N ALA A 313 11.03 4.58 22.30
CA ALA A 313 9.98 5.60 22.42
C ALA A 313 9.77 6.05 23.88
N LYS A 314 9.66 5.09 24.81
CA LYS A 314 9.52 5.38 26.25
C LYS A 314 10.74 6.11 26.84
N ALA A 315 11.95 5.75 26.39
CA ALA A 315 13.17 6.41 26.81
C ALA A 315 13.23 7.87 26.33
N ILE A 316 12.83 8.14 25.08
CA ILE A 316 12.70 9.50 24.54
C ILE A 316 11.64 10.28 25.31
N ASP A 317 10.45 9.71 25.54
CA ASP A 317 9.37 10.36 26.27
C ASP A 317 9.82 10.82 27.67
N LYS A 318 10.52 9.94 28.40
CA LYS A 318 11.04 10.23 29.73
C LYS A 318 11.93 11.47 29.74
N VAL A 319 12.98 11.50 28.90
CA VAL A 319 13.95 12.61 28.90
C VAL A 319 13.36 13.92 28.38
N VAL A 320 12.36 13.85 27.50
CA VAL A 320 11.62 15.03 27.05
C VAL A 320 10.81 15.63 28.20
N ARG A 321 10.12 14.80 28.98
CA ARG A 321 9.32 15.25 30.12
C ARG A 321 10.15 15.73 31.29
N ASP A 322 11.30 15.09 31.55
CA ASP A 322 12.18 15.50 32.65
C ASP A 322 12.79 16.89 32.38
N ALA A 323 13.11 17.20 31.13
CA ALA A 323 13.54 18.54 30.74
C ALA A 323 12.44 19.59 30.89
N ALA A 324 11.16 19.21 30.76
CA ALA A 324 10.02 20.12 30.92
C ALA A 324 9.64 20.40 32.39
N LYS A 325 10.25 19.70 33.36
CA LYS A 325 10.06 19.93 34.80
C LYS A 325 11.06 20.93 35.40
N LEU A 326 12.06 21.34 34.61
CA LEU A 326 13.07 22.35 34.94
C LEU A 326 12.64 23.71 34.41
#